data_AF-A0A7S1D762-F1
#
_entry.id   AF-A0A7S1D762-F1
#
_cell.length_a   1.000
_cell.length_b   1.000
_cell.length_c   1.000
_cell.angle_alpha   90.00
_cell.angle_beta   90.00
_cell.angle_gamma   90.00
#
_symmetry.space_group_name_H-M   'P 1'
#
loop_
_entity.id
_entity.type
_entity.pdbx_description
1 polymer ?
#
loop_
_entity_poly.entity_id
_entity_poly.type
_entity_poly.pdbx_seq_one_letter_code
_entity_poly.pdbx_strand_id
1 'polypeptide(L)'
;SGDGNIVAVGANLNNGVNGLASGHIRVFSWVDSNSGWNQMGSDVDGEAPGDEFGWSISLSSNGTILAAGARSNDDNGENSGHTRVFVWNGTEWSQRGVALKGQGSRDEFGYDVSLSSDGTVLAVGARYNDGNGTASGQVRIFSWSSDTSWTQVGRTIFGASSYDSAGSSLALS
;
A
#
# COMPACT_ATOMS: atom_id res chain seq x y z
N SER A 1 -7.66 -4.15 -11.94
CA SER A 1 -9.01 -3.55 -11.81
C SER A 1 -10.04 -4.67 -11.83
N GLY A 2 -11.29 -4.37 -11.45
CA GLY A 2 -12.38 -5.35 -11.41
C GLY A 2 -12.80 -5.87 -12.79
N ASP A 3 -12.57 -5.11 -13.86
CA ASP A 3 -12.82 -5.53 -15.24
C ASP A 3 -11.61 -6.22 -15.90
N GLY A 4 -10.47 -6.28 -15.22
CA GLY A 4 -9.24 -6.86 -15.75
C GLY A 4 -8.49 -6.02 -16.78
N ASN A 5 -8.91 -4.79 -17.09
CA ASN A 5 -8.25 -3.95 -18.10
C ASN A 5 -7.10 -3.10 -17.55
N ILE A 6 -6.91 -3.06 -16.23
CA ILE A 6 -5.80 -2.35 -15.58
C ILE A 6 -5.08 -3.31 -14.65
N VAL A 7 -3.76 -3.38 -14.77
CA VAL A 7 -2.89 -4.16 -13.89
C VAL A 7 -1.83 -3.26 -13.26
N ALA A 8 -1.63 -3.39 -11.95
CA ALA A 8 -0.51 -2.79 -11.24
C ALA A 8 0.52 -3.89 -10.93
N VAL A 9 1.80 -3.55 -11.07
CA VAL A 9 2.92 -4.47 -10.87
C VAL A 9 3.91 -3.80 -9.94
N GLY A 10 4.07 -4.37 -8.74
CA GLY A 10 5.09 -3.95 -7.78
C GLY A 10 6.43 -4.61 -8.08
N ALA A 11 7.50 -3.85 -7.96
CA ALA A 11 8.88 -4.31 -8.04
C ALA A 11 9.64 -3.77 -6.83
N ASN A 12 9.35 -4.34 -5.66
CA ASN A 12 9.80 -3.85 -4.35
C ASN A 12 11.32 -3.81 -4.16
N LEU A 13 12.10 -4.61 -4.90
CA LEU A 13 13.56 -4.57 -4.86
C LEU A 13 14.18 -3.77 -6.01
N ASN A 14 13.38 -3.06 -6.81
CA ASN A 14 13.91 -2.18 -7.83
C ASN A 14 14.70 -1.03 -7.19
N ASN A 15 15.82 -0.64 -7.81
CA ASN A 15 16.64 0.44 -7.30
C ASN A 15 16.11 1.84 -7.67
N GLY A 16 15.18 1.91 -8.62
CA GLY A 16 14.49 3.12 -9.04
C GLY A 16 15.43 4.31 -9.25
N VAL A 17 14.89 5.49 -9.01
CA VAL A 17 15.65 6.75 -8.94
C VAL A 17 16.12 7.09 -7.52
N ASN A 18 15.57 6.41 -6.50
CA ASN A 18 15.76 6.73 -5.09
C ASN A 18 16.67 5.74 -4.33
N GLY A 19 17.39 4.88 -5.07
CA GLY A 19 18.49 4.06 -4.54
C GLY A 19 18.11 2.60 -4.28
N LEU A 20 19.10 1.81 -3.85
CA LEU A 20 19.02 0.35 -3.74
C LEU A 20 17.74 -0.12 -3.05
N ALA A 21 16.96 -0.98 -3.71
CA ALA A 21 15.71 -1.53 -3.19
C ALA A 21 14.71 -0.47 -2.64
N SER A 22 14.72 0.74 -3.20
CA SER A 22 13.66 1.73 -2.90
C SER A 22 12.29 1.26 -3.38
N GLY A 23 12.26 0.45 -4.43
CA GLY A 23 11.06 -0.14 -5.00
C GLY A 23 10.29 0.82 -5.90
N HIS A 24 9.48 0.27 -6.80
CA HIS A 24 8.56 1.06 -7.62
C HIS A 24 7.35 0.23 -8.03
N ILE A 25 6.34 0.90 -8.55
CA ILE A 25 5.14 0.29 -9.14
C ILE A 25 4.94 0.83 -10.55
N ARG A 26 4.54 -0.05 -11.45
CA ARG A 26 4.02 0.34 -12.78
C ARG A 26 2.57 -0.07 -12.90
N VAL A 27 1.76 0.79 -13.51
CA VAL A 27 0.37 0.49 -13.83
C VAL A 27 0.21 0.48 -15.34
N PHE A 28 -0.47 -0.52 -15.87
CA PHE A 28 -0.71 -0.70 -17.29
C PHE A 28 -2.20 -0.81 -17.58
N SER A 29 -2.62 -0.29 -18.73
CA SER A 29 -3.96 -0.46 -19.29
C SER A 29 -3.89 -1.28 -20.57
N TRP A 30 -4.87 -2.16 -20.76
CA TRP A 30 -5.04 -2.91 -22.00
C TRP A 30 -5.51 -1.99 -23.13
N VAL A 31 -4.92 -2.14 -24.30
CA VAL A 31 -5.28 -1.38 -25.50
C VAL A 31 -5.55 -2.35 -26.66
N ASP A 32 -6.84 -2.49 -27.01
CA ASP A 32 -7.27 -3.45 -28.05
C ASP A 32 -6.58 -3.22 -29.40
N SER A 33 -6.37 -1.95 -29.77
CA SER A 33 -5.86 -1.57 -31.10
C SER A 33 -4.43 -2.06 -31.36
N ASN A 34 -3.63 -2.32 -30.32
CA ASN A 34 -2.29 -2.89 -30.44
C ASN A 34 -2.16 -4.26 -29.74
N SER A 35 -3.26 -4.79 -29.19
CA SER A 35 -3.28 -6.04 -28.40
C SER A 35 -2.19 -6.06 -27.33
N GLY A 36 -2.01 -4.92 -26.64
CA GLY A 36 -0.88 -4.68 -25.75
C GLY A 36 -1.26 -3.97 -24.47
N TRP A 37 -0.33 -4.01 -23.52
CA TRP A 37 -0.40 -3.32 -22.24
C TRP A 37 0.42 -2.02 -22.32
N ASN A 38 -0.25 -0.88 -22.28
CA ASN A 38 0.39 0.42 -22.31
C ASN A 38 0.48 0.97 -20.87
N GLN A 39 1.65 1.48 -20.49
CA GLN A 39 1.86 2.05 -19.16
C GLN A 39 1.01 3.32 -18.97
N MET A 40 0.35 3.42 -17.83
CA MET A 40 -0.44 4.56 -17.40
C MET A 40 0.45 5.55 -16.62
N GLY A 41 0.99 6.53 -17.34
CA GLY A 41 1.88 7.54 -16.77
C GLY A 41 3.28 7.01 -16.42
N SER A 42 4.01 7.78 -15.62
CA SER A 42 5.35 7.41 -15.14
C SER A 42 5.29 6.32 -14.05
N ASP A 43 6.46 5.80 -13.69
CA ASP A 43 6.64 4.89 -12.56
C ASP A 43 6.19 5.59 -11.25
N VAL A 44 5.58 4.83 -10.34
CA VAL A 44 5.30 5.28 -8.97
C VAL A 44 6.44 4.80 -8.09
N ASP A 45 7.39 5.69 -7.81
CA ASP A 45 8.64 5.34 -7.13
C ASP A 45 8.51 5.35 -5.60
N GLY A 46 9.27 4.46 -4.94
CA GLY A 46 9.56 4.49 -3.51
C GLY A 46 10.37 5.73 -3.11
N GLU A 47 10.51 6.01 -1.81
CA GLU A 47 11.05 7.29 -1.34
C GLU A 47 12.53 7.22 -0.96
N ALA A 48 12.97 6.12 -0.36
CA ALA A 48 14.34 5.95 0.11
C ALA A 48 14.88 4.53 -0.14
N PRO A 49 16.21 4.34 -0.14
CA PRO A 49 16.82 3.01 -0.27
C PRO A 49 16.35 2.07 0.85
N GLY A 50 16.03 0.83 0.49
CA GLY A 50 15.65 -0.21 1.44
C GLY A 50 14.19 -0.18 1.91
N ASP A 51 13.38 0.80 1.49
CA ASP A 51 11.97 0.91 1.88
C ASP A 51 11.09 -0.24 1.36
N GLU A 52 11.53 -0.91 0.29
CA GLU A 52 10.81 -1.98 -0.39
C GLU A 52 9.40 -1.58 -0.87
N PHE A 53 9.25 -0.35 -1.40
CA PHE A 53 7.96 0.16 -1.83
C PHE A 53 7.34 -0.66 -2.98
N GLY A 54 6.05 -0.94 -2.89
CA GLY A 54 5.35 -1.85 -3.81
C GLY A 54 5.45 -3.31 -3.38
N TRP A 55 5.81 -3.59 -2.12
CA TRP A 55 5.77 -4.93 -1.52
C TRP A 55 4.36 -5.53 -1.53
N SER A 56 3.35 -4.75 -1.14
CA SER A 56 1.94 -5.08 -1.31
C SER A 56 1.24 -3.93 -2.02
N ILE A 57 0.33 -4.27 -2.93
CA ILE A 57 -0.40 -3.31 -3.77
C ILE A 57 -1.87 -3.69 -3.87
N SER A 58 -2.75 -2.71 -3.98
CA SER A 58 -4.19 -2.93 -4.18
C SER A 58 -4.78 -1.84 -5.07
N LEU A 59 -5.56 -2.24 -6.07
CA LEU A 59 -6.28 -1.33 -6.97
C LEU A 59 -7.78 -1.31 -6.61
N SER A 60 -8.36 -0.12 -6.67
CA SER A 60 -9.82 0.04 -6.74
C SER A 60 -10.41 -0.66 -7.97
N SER A 61 -11.72 -0.90 -7.97
CA SER A 61 -12.40 -1.66 -9.04
C SER A 61 -12.25 -1.00 -10.40
N ASN A 62 -12.29 0.34 -10.49
CA ASN A 62 -12.06 1.05 -11.75
C ASN A 62 -10.57 1.26 -12.08
N GLY A 63 -9.66 0.81 -11.20
CA GLY A 63 -8.22 0.91 -11.36
C GLY A 63 -7.63 2.32 -11.28
N THR A 64 -8.36 3.33 -10.80
CA THR A 64 -7.85 4.72 -10.74
C THR A 64 -7.30 5.12 -9.37
N ILE A 65 -7.55 4.32 -8.33
CA ILE A 65 -6.91 4.44 -7.01
C ILE A 65 -6.02 3.23 -6.76
N LEU A 66 -4.78 3.48 -6.32
CA LEU A 66 -3.76 2.49 -6.01
C LEU A 66 -3.27 2.69 -4.57
N ALA A 67 -3.37 1.67 -3.72
CA ALA A 67 -2.69 1.62 -2.43
C ALA A 67 -1.42 0.78 -2.53
N ALA A 68 -0.37 1.19 -1.82
CA ALA A 68 0.95 0.57 -1.90
C ALA A 68 1.69 0.61 -0.55
N GLY A 69 2.17 -0.55 -0.12
CA GLY A 69 2.98 -0.71 1.09
C GLY A 69 4.48 -0.62 0.83
N ALA A 70 5.20 -0.01 1.77
CA ALA A 70 6.65 -0.05 1.95
C ALA A 70 6.93 -0.57 3.36
N ARG A 71 6.95 -1.89 3.52
CA ARG A 71 7.01 -2.54 4.84
C ARG A 71 8.30 -2.22 5.62
N SER A 72 9.37 -1.87 4.91
CA SER A 72 10.71 -1.65 5.45
C SER A 72 11.02 -0.16 5.60
N ASN A 73 10.06 0.73 5.37
CA ASN A 73 10.31 2.16 5.53
C ASN A 73 10.57 2.55 7.00
N ASP A 74 11.50 3.49 7.17
CA ASP A 74 12.07 3.85 8.46
C ASP A 74 11.54 5.16 9.06
N ASP A 75 10.57 5.82 8.42
CA ASP A 75 10.11 7.17 8.79
C ASP A 75 9.64 7.33 10.24
N ASN A 76 9.17 6.24 10.85
CA ASN A 76 8.70 6.22 12.24
C ASN A 76 9.39 5.13 13.07
N GLY A 77 10.64 4.80 12.73
CA GLY A 77 11.45 3.76 13.36
C GLY A 77 11.89 2.68 12.37
N GLU A 78 12.98 1.97 12.69
CA GLU A 78 13.54 0.89 11.86
C GLU A 78 12.46 -0.10 11.42
N ASN A 79 12.22 -0.26 10.12
CA ASN A 79 11.20 -1.11 9.52
C ASN A 79 9.80 -0.93 10.14
N SER A 80 9.48 0.30 10.55
CA SER A 80 8.12 0.64 11.04
C SER A 80 7.09 0.52 9.93
N GLY A 81 7.52 0.78 8.70
CA GLY A 81 6.74 0.66 7.48
C GLY A 81 5.76 1.81 7.26
N HIS A 82 5.34 1.98 6.01
CA HIS A 82 4.24 2.88 5.68
C HIS A 82 3.38 2.36 4.52
N THR A 83 2.24 3.01 4.32
CA THR A 83 1.40 2.83 3.13
C THR A 83 1.09 4.18 2.50
N ARG A 84 1.24 4.28 1.18
CA ARG A 84 0.84 5.44 0.38
C ARG A 84 -0.31 5.06 -0.53
N VAL A 85 -1.19 6.02 -0.81
CA VAL A 85 -2.29 5.86 -1.74
C VAL A 85 -2.14 6.89 -2.85
N PHE A 86 -2.41 6.50 -4.08
CA PHE A 86 -2.28 7.32 -5.28
C PHE A 86 -3.59 7.35 -6.05
N VAL A 87 -3.85 8.46 -6.72
CA VAL A 87 -4.97 8.67 -7.62
C VAL A 87 -4.46 9.03 -9.02
N TRP A 88 -5.02 8.36 -10.02
CA TRP A 88 -4.82 8.67 -11.43
C TRP A 88 -5.67 9.86 -11.84
N ASN A 89 -5.03 10.90 -12.40
CA ASN A 89 -5.73 12.11 -12.87
C ASN A 89 -5.98 12.14 -14.39
N GLY A 90 -5.64 11.06 -15.12
CA GLY A 90 -5.70 11.00 -16.58
C GLY A 90 -4.33 11.12 -17.26
N THR A 91 -3.31 11.62 -16.56
CA THR A 91 -1.96 11.81 -17.10
C THR A 91 -0.86 11.27 -16.19
N GLU A 92 -1.04 11.34 -14.88
CA GLU A 92 -0.05 10.91 -13.88
C GLU A 92 -0.72 10.34 -12.62
N TRP A 93 0.07 9.60 -11.85
CA TRP A 93 -0.28 9.14 -10.53
C TRP A 93 0.17 10.19 -9.49
N SER A 94 -0.78 10.70 -8.73
CA SER A 94 -0.51 11.68 -7.67
C SER A 94 -0.88 11.09 -6.32
N GLN A 95 -0.07 11.36 -5.29
CA GLN A 95 -0.36 10.85 -3.95
C GLN A 95 -1.65 11.46 -3.40
N ARG A 96 -2.57 10.60 -2.95
CA ARG A 96 -3.86 10.97 -2.38
C ARG A 96 -3.75 11.05 -0.86
N GLY A 97 -3.40 12.24 -0.38
CA GLY A 97 -3.18 12.53 1.04
C GLY A 97 -1.76 12.24 1.53
N VAL A 98 -1.55 12.28 2.85
CA VAL A 98 -0.26 11.94 3.47
C VAL A 98 -0.07 10.44 3.61
N ALA A 99 1.18 9.98 3.73
CA ALA A 99 1.50 8.58 3.99
C ALA A 99 0.95 8.12 5.35
N LEU A 100 0.45 6.89 5.41
CA LEU A 100 0.01 6.23 6.63
C LEU A 100 1.20 5.49 7.24
N LYS A 101 1.68 5.93 8.40
CA LYS A 101 2.91 5.41 9.02
C LYS A 101 2.63 4.33 10.06
N GLY A 102 3.51 3.33 10.18
CA GLY A 102 3.54 2.38 11.28
C GLY A 102 3.73 3.05 12.64
N GLN A 103 3.48 2.32 13.73
CA GLN A 103 3.43 2.91 15.07
C GLN A 103 4.67 2.61 15.92
N GLY A 104 5.41 1.55 15.61
CA GLY A 104 6.67 1.20 16.24
C GLY A 104 7.66 0.58 15.26
N SER A 105 8.92 0.52 15.68
CA SER A 105 9.97 -0.16 14.92
C SER A 105 9.64 -1.63 14.73
N ARG A 106 9.92 -2.15 13.53
CA ARG A 106 9.77 -3.55 13.11
C ARG A 106 8.34 -4.07 13.08
N ASP A 107 7.36 -3.17 13.19
CA ASP A 107 5.94 -3.51 13.03
C ASP A 107 5.60 -3.97 11.60
N GLU A 108 6.38 -3.50 10.62
CA GLU A 108 6.19 -3.71 9.18
C GLU A 108 4.80 -3.27 8.70
N PHE A 109 4.38 -2.05 9.05
CA PHE A 109 3.10 -1.52 8.58
C PHE A 109 3.09 -1.34 7.06
N GLY A 110 2.02 -1.78 6.40
CA GLY A 110 1.99 -1.89 4.94
C GLY A 110 2.50 -3.24 4.43
N TYR A 111 2.73 -4.22 5.32
CA TYR A 111 3.04 -5.59 4.92
C TYR A 111 1.96 -6.19 4.01
N ASP A 112 0.70 -5.92 4.31
CA ASP A 112 -0.38 -6.16 3.37
C ASP A 112 -1.35 -4.98 3.34
N VAL A 113 -1.88 -4.70 2.16
CA VAL A 113 -2.85 -3.62 1.93
C VAL A 113 -4.02 -4.13 1.13
N SER A 114 -5.23 -3.72 1.49
CA SER A 114 -6.43 -4.06 0.73
C SER A 114 -7.34 -2.85 0.64
N LEU A 115 -7.65 -2.44 -0.58
CA LEU A 115 -8.47 -1.26 -0.89
C LEU A 115 -9.87 -1.71 -1.31
N SER A 116 -10.91 -0.99 -0.87
CA SER A 116 -12.29 -1.23 -1.30
C SER A 116 -12.48 -0.95 -2.78
N SER A 117 -13.53 -1.55 -3.36
CA SER A 117 -13.87 -1.37 -4.77
C SER A 117 -14.01 0.10 -5.21
N ASP A 118 -14.56 0.96 -4.35
CA ASP A 118 -14.72 2.41 -4.62
C ASP A 118 -13.47 3.25 -4.26
N GLY A 119 -12.43 2.62 -3.69
CA GLY A 119 -11.20 3.28 -3.28
C GLY A 119 -11.34 4.22 -2.08
N THR A 120 -12.39 4.09 -1.27
CA THR A 120 -12.62 4.96 -0.11
C THR A 120 -12.26 4.33 1.22
N VAL A 121 -12.09 3.01 1.29
CA VAL A 121 -11.67 2.29 2.51
C VAL A 121 -10.41 1.49 2.23
N LEU A 122 -9.44 1.57 3.14
CA LEU A 122 -8.16 0.88 3.07
C LEU A 122 -7.90 0.12 4.37
N ALA A 123 -7.68 -1.18 4.27
CA ALA A 123 -7.14 -1.99 5.35
C ALA A 123 -5.62 -2.11 5.20
N VAL A 124 -4.88 -1.93 6.30
CA VAL A 124 -3.42 -2.05 6.31
C VAL A 124 -2.97 -2.93 7.48
N GLY A 125 -2.15 -3.92 7.17
CA GLY A 125 -1.57 -4.86 8.12
C GLY A 125 -0.18 -4.43 8.61
N ALA A 126 0.11 -4.72 9.88
CA ALA A 126 1.43 -4.68 10.49
C ALA A 126 1.62 -6.01 11.24
N ARG A 127 2.19 -7.00 10.55
CA ARG A 127 2.20 -8.40 11.02
C ARG A 127 3.02 -8.60 12.30
N TYR A 128 3.92 -7.69 12.64
CA TYR A 128 4.79 -7.83 13.81
C TYR A 128 4.53 -6.80 14.89
N ASN A 129 3.42 -6.05 14.80
CA ASN A 129 3.05 -5.12 15.85
C ASN A 129 2.85 -5.83 17.20
N ASP A 130 3.30 -5.16 18.27
CA ASP A 130 3.32 -5.69 19.63
C ASP A 130 2.11 -5.27 20.51
N GLY A 131 1.11 -4.59 19.93
CA GLY A 131 0.05 -3.93 20.67
C GLY A 131 -0.81 -4.83 21.55
N ASN A 132 -0.89 -6.15 21.25
CA ASN A 132 -1.55 -7.16 22.08
C ASN A 132 -0.64 -8.35 22.40
N GLY A 133 0.67 -8.11 22.56
CA GLY A 133 1.70 -9.12 22.81
C GLY A 133 2.72 -9.20 21.67
N THR A 134 3.88 -9.78 21.97
CA THR A 134 5.03 -9.84 21.05
C THR A 134 4.62 -10.41 19.69
N ALA A 135 4.79 -9.63 18.62
CA ALA A 135 4.44 -9.98 17.25
C ALA A 135 3.01 -10.54 17.11
N SER A 136 2.06 -10.06 17.92
CA SER A 136 0.64 -10.41 17.80
C SER A 136 0.06 -9.93 16.46
N GLY A 137 0.62 -8.84 15.94
CA GLY A 137 0.20 -8.21 14.70
C GLY A 137 -1.06 -7.37 14.85
N GLN A 138 -1.31 -6.49 13.89
CA GLN A 138 -2.50 -5.65 13.86
C GLN A 138 -2.98 -5.34 12.46
N VAL A 139 -4.25 -4.92 12.37
CA VAL A 139 -4.88 -4.33 11.20
C VAL A 139 -5.50 -3.00 11.59
N ARG A 140 -5.23 -1.96 10.80
CA ARG A 140 -5.90 -0.66 10.89
C ARG A 140 -6.71 -0.41 9.62
N ILE A 141 -7.93 0.08 9.80
CA ILE A 141 -8.84 0.43 8.70
C ILE A 141 -8.89 1.95 8.61
N PHE A 142 -8.75 2.48 7.40
CA PHE A 142 -8.80 3.91 7.12
C PHE A 142 -9.91 4.21 6.13
N SER A 143 -10.60 5.33 6.31
CA SER A 143 -11.51 5.88 5.32
C SER A 143 -10.99 7.20 4.77
N TRP A 144 -11.15 7.39 3.47
CA TRP A 144 -10.99 8.67 2.82
C TRP A 144 -12.26 9.49 2.99
N SER A 145 -12.19 10.58 3.77
CA SER A 145 -13.29 11.52 3.95
C SER A 145 -12.85 12.93 3.59
N SER A 146 -13.73 13.71 2.96
CA SER A 146 -13.54 15.15 2.67
C SER A 146 -12.34 15.53 1.78
N ASP A 147 -11.91 14.63 0.89
CA ASP A 147 -10.92 14.90 -0.16
C ASP A 147 -9.55 15.44 0.26
N THR A 148 -9.21 15.32 1.55
CA THR A 148 -7.94 15.86 2.07
C THR A 148 -7.14 14.86 2.90
N SER A 149 -7.77 13.84 3.51
CA SER A 149 -7.05 12.94 4.40
C SER A 149 -7.69 11.55 4.56
N TRP A 150 -6.82 10.58 4.83
CA TRP A 150 -7.17 9.26 5.34
C TRP A 150 -7.28 9.31 6.86
N THR A 151 -8.40 8.85 7.41
CA THR A 151 -8.64 8.80 8.85
C THR A 151 -8.90 7.37 9.30
N GLN A 152 -8.33 6.94 10.43
CA GLN A 152 -8.60 5.61 10.95
C GLN A 152 -10.07 5.50 11.38
N VAL A 153 -10.74 4.43 10.97
CA VAL A 153 -12.13 4.13 11.33
C VAL A 153 -12.17 2.95 12.28
N GLY A 154 -12.83 3.16 13.41
CA GLY A 154 -12.98 2.15 14.44
C GLY A 154 -11.68 1.84 15.19
N ARG A 155 -11.77 0.85 16.07
CA ARG A 155 -10.63 0.37 16.86
C ARG A 155 -9.70 -0.48 15.99
N THR A 156 -8.40 -0.46 16.32
CA THR A 156 -7.43 -1.40 15.77
C THR A 156 -7.88 -2.84 16.04
N ILE A 157 -7.67 -3.72 15.06
CA ILE A 157 -7.91 -5.17 15.18
C ILE A 157 -6.56 -5.82 15.46
N PHE A 158 -6.37 -6.37 16.66
CA PHE A 158 -5.12 -7.05 17.04
C PHE A 158 -5.23 -8.57 16.87
N GLY A 159 -4.07 -9.23 16.74
CA GLY A 159 -3.97 -10.67 16.96
C GLY A 159 -4.37 -11.06 18.38
N ALA A 160 -4.83 -12.29 18.57
CA ALA A 160 -5.37 -12.74 19.84
C ALA A 160 -4.26 -13.08 20.87
N SER A 161 -3.07 -13.48 20.38
CA SER A 161 -1.93 -13.92 21.17
C SER A 161 -0.61 -13.45 20.54
N SER A 162 0.49 -13.55 21.31
CA SER A 162 1.84 -13.35 20.79
C SER A 162 2.12 -14.27 19.60
N TYR A 163 2.82 -13.76 18.59
CA TYR A 163 3.21 -14.44 17.37
C TYR A 163 2.09 -14.83 16.40
N ASP A 164 0.83 -14.44 16.67
CA ASP A 164 -0.31 -14.69 15.78
C ASP A 164 -0.14 -14.05 14.40
N SER A 165 0.67 -13.00 14.29
CA SER A 165 0.96 -12.29 13.04
C SER A 165 -0.29 -11.80 12.30
N ALA A 166 -1.28 -11.27 13.04
CA ALA A 166 -2.48 -10.70 12.44
C ALA A 166 -2.14 -9.56 11.47
N GLY A 167 -2.89 -9.45 10.38
CA GLY A 167 -2.59 -8.51 9.29
C GLY A 167 -1.51 -8.99 8.31
N SER A 168 -1.12 -10.26 8.36
CA SER A 168 -0.26 -10.89 7.35
C SER A 168 -0.96 -11.11 6.00
N SER A 169 -2.30 -11.12 5.96
CA SER A 169 -3.10 -11.13 4.73
C SER A 169 -4.46 -10.47 4.97
N LEU A 170 -4.92 -9.67 4.01
CA LEU A 170 -6.13 -8.86 4.05
C LEU A 170 -6.90 -8.94 2.73
N ALA A 171 -8.22 -8.84 2.81
CA ALA A 171 -9.09 -8.66 1.65
C ALA A 171 -10.29 -7.79 2.04
N LEU A 172 -10.53 -6.74 1.25
CA LEU A 172 -11.78 -5.99 1.20
C LEU A 172 -12.51 -6.34 -0.11
N SER A 173 -13.84 -6.23 -0.07
CA SER A 173 -14.73 -6.33 -1.24
C SER A 173 -15.08 -4.96 -1.78
#